data_AF-A0A933VNP0-F1
#
_entry.id   AF-A0A933VNP0-F1
#
_cell.length_a   1.000
_cell.length_b   1.000
_cell.length_c   1.000
_cell.angle_alpha   90.00
_cell.angle_beta   90.00
_cell.angle_gamma   90.00
#
_symmetry.space_group_name_H-M   'P 1'
#
loop_
_entity.id
_entity.type
_entity.pdbx_description
1 polymer ?
#
loop_
_entity_poly.entity_id
_entity_poly.type
_entity_poly.pdbx_seq_one_letter_code
_entity_poly.pdbx_strand_id
1 'polypeptide(L)'
;MPHARQVTDAAERIWTIVVAGGSGSRFGGPKQFESLGDQRMIDVSVAVAGDVSDGVVVVVPRADVAAESAVFGGRAVVVAGGRTRSDSVRAGLAAVPTEATVVCVHDAARPFATSELYRSVVVAVAAG
;
A
#
# COMPACT_ATOMS: atom_id res chain seq x y z
N MET A 1 -33.25 -0.71 -18.45
CA MET A 1 -32.41 -0.79 -17.23
C MET A 1 -31.36 0.30 -17.33
N PRO A 2 -31.51 1.44 -16.65
CA PRO A 2 -30.64 2.59 -16.89
C PRO A 2 -29.24 2.31 -16.32
N HIS A 3 -28.24 2.63 -17.13
CA HIS A 3 -26.82 2.68 -16.78
C HIS A 3 -26.63 3.47 -15.48
N ALA A 4 -26.01 2.83 -14.49
CA ALA A 4 -25.50 3.52 -13.32
C ALA A 4 -24.50 4.60 -13.77
N ARG A 5 -24.70 5.83 -13.29
CA ARG A 5 -23.85 7.00 -13.52
C ARG A 5 -22.37 6.67 -13.38
N GLN A 6 -21.56 7.13 -14.33
CA GLN A 6 -20.13 7.33 -14.12
C GLN A 6 -19.93 8.25 -12.92
N VAL A 7 -19.55 7.69 -11.78
CA VAL A 7 -19.03 8.43 -10.63
C VAL A 7 -17.54 8.61 -10.87
N THR A 8 -17.18 9.63 -11.64
CA THR A 8 -15.83 10.21 -11.67
C THR A 8 -15.99 11.69 -12.04
N ASP A 9 -16.57 12.46 -11.13
CA ASP A 9 -16.61 13.91 -11.23
C ASP A 9 -15.45 14.43 -10.36
N ALA A 10 -14.37 14.87 -11.02
CA ALA A 10 -12.96 14.87 -10.60
C ALA A 10 -12.33 13.46 -10.54
N ALA A 11 -11.25 13.23 -11.30
CA ALA A 11 -10.50 11.99 -11.24
C ALA A 11 -9.87 11.87 -9.84
N GLU A 12 -10.42 10.99 -9.00
CA GLU A 12 -9.86 10.68 -7.69
C GLU A 12 -8.36 10.38 -7.85
N ARG A 13 -7.51 11.07 -7.08
CA ARG A 13 -6.08 10.78 -7.00
C ARG A 13 -5.85 9.77 -5.89
N ILE A 14 -5.69 8.52 -6.29
CA ILE A 14 -5.64 7.35 -5.41
C ILE A 14 -4.19 7.07 -5.05
N TRP A 15 -3.90 7.04 -3.75
CA TRP A 15 -2.60 6.59 -3.24
C TRP A 15 -2.77 5.39 -2.32
N THR A 16 -1.82 4.45 -2.39
CA THR A 16 -1.80 3.30 -1.47
C THR A 16 -0.58 3.36 -0.55
N ILE A 17 -0.81 3.21 0.74
CA ILE A 17 0.22 2.97 1.74
C ILE A 17 0.28 1.47 2.01
N VAL A 18 1.38 0.83 1.62
CA VAL A 18 1.67 -0.57 1.94
C VAL A 18 2.47 -0.60 3.24
N VAL A 19 1.84 -1.07 4.31
CA VAL A 19 2.42 -1.15 5.66
C VAL A 19 3.13 -2.49 5.83
N ALA A 20 4.46 -2.43 5.95
CA ALA A 20 5.38 -3.55 6.04
C ALA A 20 6.38 -3.40 7.22
N GLY A 21 6.13 -2.49 8.17
CA GLY A 21 7.02 -2.22 9.30
C GLY A 21 6.92 -3.19 10.49
N GLY A 22 6.12 -4.25 10.38
CA GLY A 22 5.87 -5.18 11.48
C GLY A 22 7.03 -6.13 11.73
N SER A 23 7.31 -6.44 13.00
CA SER A 23 8.36 -7.42 13.37
C SER A 23 7.94 -8.89 13.13
N GLY A 24 6.64 -9.14 12.95
CA GLY A 24 6.10 -10.49 12.78
C GLY A 24 6.44 -11.45 13.93
N SER A 25 6.56 -10.96 15.16
CA SER A 25 6.99 -11.75 16.33
C SER A 25 6.23 -13.07 16.53
N ARG A 26 4.92 -13.10 16.24
CA ARG A 26 4.09 -14.34 16.30
C ARG A 26 4.41 -15.35 15.20
N PHE A 27 4.94 -14.88 14.08
CA PHE A 27 5.36 -15.68 12.95
C PHE A 27 6.82 -16.16 13.09
N GLY A 28 7.61 -15.53 13.96
CA GLY A 28 9.04 -15.85 14.17
C GLY A 28 10.01 -14.95 13.40
N GLY A 29 9.52 -13.93 12.70
CA GLY A 29 10.33 -13.01 11.89
C GLY A 29 9.47 -12.06 11.05
N PRO A 30 10.09 -11.14 10.29
CA PRO A 30 9.38 -10.15 9.47
C PRO A 30 8.68 -10.79 8.27
N LYS A 31 7.50 -11.37 8.52
CA LYS A 31 6.72 -12.18 7.55
C LYS A 31 6.48 -11.52 6.19
N GLN A 32 6.44 -10.20 6.11
CA GLN A 32 6.27 -9.46 4.87
C GLN A 32 7.40 -9.69 3.85
N PHE A 33 8.59 -10.08 4.30
CA PHE A 33 9.75 -10.34 3.46
C PHE A 33 9.91 -11.81 3.08
N GLU A 34 9.08 -12.69 3.63
CA GLU A 34 9.10 -14.12 3.32
C GLU A 34 8.59 -14.39 1.92
N SER A 35 9.10 -15.47 1.34
CA SER A 35 8.70 -15.94 0.01
C SER A 35 7.29 -16.53 0.02
N LEU A 36 6.55 -16.20 -1.03
CA LEU A 36 5.28 -16.78 -1.43
C LEU A 36 5.46 -17.30 -2.86
N GLY A 37 5.85 -18.56 -2.99
CA GLY A 37 6.37 -19.08 -4.26
C GLY A 37 7.69 -18.37 -4.61
N ASP A 38 7.76 -17.81 -5.80
CA ASP A 38 8.98 -17.18 -6.34
C ASP A 38 9.12 -15.68 -6.01
N GLN A 39 8.16 -15.09 -5.29
CA GLN A 39 8.13 -13.66 -4.96
C GLN A 39 7.97 -13.45 -3.45
N ARG A 40 8.44 -12.32 -2.89
CA ARG A 40 8.17 -11.99 -1.48
C ARG A 40 6.75 -11.45 -1.32
N MET A 41 6.13 -11.62 -0.15
CA MET A 41 4.78 -11.09 0.11
C MET A 41 4.68 -9.58 -0.16
N ILE A 42 5.68 -8.80 0.27
CA ILE A 42 5.75 -7.37 0.02
C ILE A 42 5.78 -7.03 -1.47
N ASP A 43 6.49 -7.81 -2.29
CA ASP A 43 6.62 -7.56 -3.72
C ASP A 43 5.26 -7.73 -4.42
N VAL A 44 4.51 -8.77 -4.05
CA VAL A 44 3.16 -9.03 -4.55
C VAL A 44 2.20 -7.90 -4.14
N SER A 45 2.20 -7.52 -2.86
CA SER A 45 1.33 -6.45 -2.36
C SER A 45 1.62 -5.08 -3.01
N VAL A 46 2.90 -4.74 -3.22
CA VAL A 46 3.29 -3.47 -3.85
C VAL A 46 2.94 -3.46 -5.34
N ALA A 47 3.11 -4.59 -6.04
CA ALA A 47 2.74 -4.70 -7.45
C ALA A 47 1.24 -4.46 -7.65
N VAL A 48 0.38 -5.18 -6.93
CA VAL A 48 -1.08 -5.03 -7.06
C VAL A 48 -1.54 -3.63 -6.65
N ALA A 49 -0.94 -3.03 -5.62
CA ALA A 49 -1.24 -1.66 -5.22
C ALA A 49 -0.87 -0.64 -6.30
N GLY A 50 0.28 -0.83 -6.97
CA GLY A 50 0.75 0.02 -8.07
C GLY A 50 -0.13 -0.07 -9.32
N ASP A 51 -0.71 -1.23 -9.59
CA ASP A 51 -1.61 -1.44 -10.76
C ASP A 51 -2.96 -0.70 -10.64
N VAL A 52 -3.30 -0.19 -9.45
CA VAL A 52 -4.60 0.42 -9.15
C VAL A 52 -4.53 1.81 -8.54
N SER A 53 -3.32 2.32 -8.27
CA SER A 53 -3.11 3.62 -7.61
C SER A 53 -2.23 4.52 -8.47
N ASP A 54 -2.38 5.84 -8.34
CA ASP A 54 -1.49 6.82 -8.97
C ASP A 54 -0.10 6.84 -8.32
N GLY A 55 0.02 6.33 -7.10
CA GLY A 55 1.28 6.18 -6.39
C GLY A 55 1.21 5.26 -5.19
N VAL A 56 2.38 4.77 -4.79
CA VAL A 56 2.53 3.86 -3.64
C VAL A 56 3.58 4.40 -2.68
N VAL A 57 3.25 4.39 -1.39
CA VAL A 57 4.21 4.53 -0.29
C VAL A 57 4.39 3.18 0.39
N VAL A 58 5.62 2.71 0.52
CA VAL A 58 5.95 1.48 1.23
C VAL A 58 6.59 1.83 2.57
N VAL A 59 6.00 1.36 3.65
CA VAL A 59 6.49 1.63 5.01
C VAL A 59 7.19 0.39 5.54
N VAL A 60 8.50 0.45 5.76
CA VAL A 60 9.33 -0.70 6.18
C VAL A 60 10.06 -0.38 7.49
N PRO A 61 10.64 -1.38 8.19
CA PRO A 61 11.50 -1.08 9.33
C PRO A 61 12.68 -0.20 8.89
N ARG A 62 13.17 0.67 9.79
CA ARG A 62 14.22 1.65 9.45
C ARG A 62 15.47 1.02 8.84
N ALA A 63 15.84 -0.17 9.29
CA ALA A 63 17.02 -0.89 8.79
C ALA A 63 16.88 -1.32 7.32
N ASP A 64 15.63 -1.54 6.86
CA ASP A 64 15.34 -2.08 5.54
C ASP A 64 15.09 -0.97 4.48
N VAL A 65 14.96 0.30 4.89
CA VAL A 65 14.64 1.41 3.97
C VAL A 65 15.60 1.48 2.79
N ALA A 66 16.90 1.36 3.03
CA ALA A 66 17.90 1.45 1.95
C ALA A 66 17.78 0.28 0.97
N ALA A 67 17.61 -0.95 1.47
CA ALA A 67 17.46 -2.15 0.65
C ALA A 67 16.17 -2.09 -0.17
N GLU A 68 15.05 -1.77 0.46
CA GLU A 68 13.75 -1.73 -0.21
C GLU A 68 13.62 -0.51 -1.14
N SER A 69 14.31 0.60 -0.87
CA SER A 69 14.42 1.71 -1.84
C SER A 69 15.17 1.31 -3.10
N ALA A 70 16.17 0.43 -3.00
CA ALA A 70 16.86 -0.10 -4.19
C ALA A 70 15.95 -1.04 -5.01
N VAL A 71 15.04 -1.76 -4.35
CA VAL A 71 14.08 -2.67 -5.01
C VAL A 71 12.90 -1.90 -5.64
N PHE A 72 12.30 -0.97 -4.89
CA PHE A 72 11.08 -0.26 -5.29
C PHE A 72 11.33 1.14 -5.87
N GLY A 73 12.60 1.56 -5.95
CA GLY A 73 12.96 2.85 -6.54
C GLY A 73 12.33 3.04 -7.92
N GLY A 74 11.70 4.19 -8.13
CA GLY A 74 10.97 4.51 -9.35
C GLY A 74 9.55 3.92 -9.45
N ARG A 75 9.18 2.98 -8.58
CA ARG A 75 7.83 2.39 -8.50
C ARG A 75 7.07 2.81 -7.24
N ALA A 76 7.78 3.09 -6.15
CA ALA A 76 7.18 3.54 -4.90
C ALA A 76 8.14 4.42 -4.09
N VAL A 77 7.57 5.22 -3.19
CA VAL A 77 8.32 5.95 -2.16
C VAL A 77 8.47 5.05 -0.94
N VAL A 78 9.70 4.78 -0.51
CA VAL A 78 9.96 3.92 0.66
C VAL A 78 10.30 4.80 1.86
N VAL A 79 9.62 4.56 2.99
CA VAL A 79 9.82 5.32 4.23
C VAL A 79 9.97 4.41 5.44
N ALA A 80 10.64 4.92 6.46
CA ALA A 80 10.76 4.23 7.75
C ALA A 80 9.42 4.27 8.50
N GLY A 81 8.99 3.11 8.98
CA GLY A 81 7.87 2.97 9.91
C GLY A 81 8.20 3.42 11.34
N GLY A 82 7.16 3.46 12.17
CA GLY A 82 7.27 3.79 13.60
C GLY A 82 7.15 2.58 14.51
N ARG A 83 7.03 2.82 15.82
CA ARG A 83 6.98 1.77 16.86
C ARG A 83 5.70 0.95 16.79
N THR A 84 4.60 1.58 16.40
CA THR A 84 3.30 0.94 16.25
C THR A 84 2.87 0.92 14.78
N ARG A 85 1.82 0.12 14.49
CA ARG A 85 1.18 0.15 13.17
C ARG A 85 0.64 1.55 12.85
N SER A 86 0.03 2.23 13.82
CA SER A 86 -0.49 3.59 13.62
C SER A 86 0.62 4.61 13.34
N ASP A 87 1.76 4.50 14.01
CA ASP A 87 2.93 5.36 13.72
C ASP A 87 3.47 5.10 12.31
N SER A 88 3.48 3.83 11.89
CA SER A 88 3.86 3.45 10.52
C SER A 88 2.91 4.03 9.48
N VAL A 89 1.60 3.97 9.73
CA VAL A 89 0.60 4.61 8.85
C VAL A 89 0.81 6.12 8.80
N ARG A 90 1.07 6.77 9.95
CA ARG A 90 1.35 8.21 10.00
C ARG A 90 2.59 8.59 9.19
N ALA A 91 3.65 7.80 9.28
CA ALA A 91 4.86 8.00 8.48
C ALA A 91 4.56 7.85 6.97
N GLY A 92 3.74 6.87 6.60
CA GLY A 92 3.28 6.70 5.22
C GLY A 92 2.46 7.89 4.73
N LEU A 93 1.48 8.34 5.51
CA LEU A 93 0.63 9.49 5.18
C LEU A 93 1.44 10.77 4.98
N ALA A 94 2.51 10.98 5.76
CA ALA A 94 3.38 12.14 5.60
C ALA A 94 4.16 12.16 4.28
N ALA A 95 4.26 11.03 3.58
CA ALA A 95 4.91 10.90 2.27
C ALA A 95 3.91 10.84 1.10
N VAL A 96 2.61 10.76 1.38
CA VAL A 96 1.57 10.85 0.35
C VAL A 96 1.44 12.32 -0.09
N PRO A 97 1.38 12.61 -1.40
CA PRO A 97 1.18 13.97 -1.89
C PRO A 97 -0.16 14.56 -1.42
N THR A 98 -0.16 15.87 -1.13
CA THR A 98 -1.31 16.58 -0.52
C THR A 98 -2.57 16.59 -1.38
N GLU A 99 -2.41 16.37 -2.66
CA GLU A 99 -3.47 16.23 -3.65
C GLU A 99 -4.18 14.88 -3.71
N ALA A 100 -3.70 13.86 -2.99
CA ALA A 100 -4.35 12.56 -2.96
C ALA A 100 -5.74 12.75 -2.33
N THR A 101 -6.77 12.32 -3.04
CA THR A 101 -8.16 12.46 -2.60
C THR A 101 -8.65 11.19 -1.92
N VAL A 102 -8.08 10.03 -2.27
CA VAL A 102 -8.32 8.74 -1.61
C VAL A 102 -6.99 8.10 -1.23
N VAL A 103 -6.88 7.65 0.02
CA VAL A 103 -5.72 6.89 0.51
C VAL A 103 -6.14 5.52 1.00
N CYS A 104 -5.69 4.47 0.30
CA CYS A 104 -5.84 3.09 0.75
C CYS A 104 -4.68 2.72 1.69
N VAL A 105 -4.99 2.04 2.79
CA VAL A 105 -3.97 1.49 3.70
C VAL A 105 -4.04 -0.04 3.64
N HIS A 106 -2.98 -0.65 3.13
CA HIS A 106 -2.88 -2.10 2.92
C HIS A 106 -1.76 -2.71 3.78
N ASP A 107 -2.01 -3.83 4.44
CA ASP A 107 -0.96 -4.58 5.14
C ASP A 107 -0.24 -5.51 4.16
N ALA A 108 1.09 -5.39 4.02
CA ALA A 108 1.90 -6.23 3.12
C ALA A 108 1.79 -7.74 3.40
N ALA A 109 1.36 -8.11 4.61
CA ALA A 109 1.15 -9.51 4.97
C ALA A 109 -0.21 -10.07 4.53
N ARG A 110 -0.91 -9.38 3.62
CA ARG A 110 -2.16 -9.80 2.97
C ARG A 110 -1.99 -9.83 1.45
N PRO A 111 -1.05 -10.63 0.90
CA PRO A 111 -0.64 -10.56 -0.51
C PRO A 111 -1.73 -10.97 -1.51
N PHE A 112 -2.87 -11.50 -1.05
CA PHE A 112 -3.97 -11.95 -1.91
C PHE A 112 -5.08 -10.91 -2.11
N ALA A 113 -4.90 -9.67 -1.66
CA ALA A 113 -5.83 -8.59 -2.02
C ALA A 113 -5.73 -8.34 -3.53
N THR A 114 -6.85 -8.48 -4.25
CA THR A 114 -6.88 -8.31 -5.71
C THR A 114 -7.14 -6.87 -6.10
N SER A 115 -6.80 -6.50 -7.34
CA SER A 115 -7.11 -5.18 -7.90
C SER A 115 -8.60 -4.83 -7.83
N GLU A 116 -9.49 -5.81 -7.99
CA GLU A 116 -10.94 -5.64 -7.86
C GLU A 116 -11.33 -5.25 -6.43
N LEU A 117 -10.69 -5.85 -5.42
CA LEU A 117 -10.92 -5.49 -4.02
C LEU A 117 -10.55 -4.02 -3.78
N TYR A 118 -9.38 -3.57 -4.24
CA TYR A 118 -8.99 -2.16 -4.13
C TYR A 118 -10.01 -1.24 -4.80
N ARG A 119 -10.37 -1.51 -6.06
CA ARG A 119 -11.34 -0.70 -6.81
C ARG A 119 -12.70 -0.65 -6.10
N SER A 120 -13.16 -1.77 -5.54
CA SER A 120 -14.43 -1.83 -4.82
C SER A 120 -14.45 -0.92 -3.59
N VAL A 121 -13.34 -0.87 -2.83
CA VAL A 121 -13.19 0.00 -1.66
C VAL A 121 -13.12 1.46 -2.08
N VAL A 122 -12.36 1.79 -3.13
CA VAL A 122 -12.27 3.17 -3.66
C VAL A 122 -13.63 3.67 -4.12
N VAL A 123 -14.38 2.86 -4.88
CA VAL A 123 -15.73 3.21 -5.33
C VAL A 123 -16.67 3.44 -4.14
N ALA A 124 -16.60 2.59 -3.10
CA ALA A 124 -17.41 2.77 -1.90
C ALA A 124 -17.07 4.08 -1.17
N VAL A 125 -15.78 4.43 -1.05
CA VAL A 125 -15.36 5.70 -0.44
C VAL A 125 -15.84 6.92 -1.24
N ALA A 126 -15.72 6.87 -2.58
CA ALA A 126 -16.17 7.95 -3.46
C ALA A 126 -17.71 8.14 -3.45
N ALA A 127 -18.46 7.12 -3.04
CA ALA A 127 -19.92 7.17 -2.96
C ALA A 127 -20.46 7.79 -1.66
N GLY A 128 -19.64 7.91 -0.61
CA GLY A 128 -20.04 8.36 0.74
C GLY A 128 -20.71 7.30 1.60
#